data_AF-A0A3S0QFU5-F1
#
_entry.id   AF-A0A3S0QFU5-F1
#
_cell.length_a   1.000
_cell.length_b   1.000
_cell.length_c   1.000
_cell.angle_alpha   90.00
_cell.angle_beta   90.00
_cell.angle_gamma   90.00
#
_symmetry.space_group_name_H-M   'P 1'
#
loop_
_entity.id
_entity.type
_entity.pdbx_description
1 polymer ?
#
loop_
_entity_poly.entity_id
_entity_poly.type
_entity_poly.pdbx_seq_one_letter_code
_entity_poly.pdbx_strand_id
1 'polypeptide(L)' 'MKFYIGDVRDRHSVDKAMRGVDLVFHAAALKQVPSCVFPLEAVKTNVLGSQNVIDSAVKLG' A
#
# COMPACT_ATOMS: atom_id res chain seq x y z
N MET A 1 -15.77 -2.56 13.19
CA MET A 1 -14.38 -2.43 12.70
C MET A 1 -14.06 -3.65 11.84
N LYS A 2 -13.63 -3.47 10.60
CA LYS A 2 -13.21 -4.58 9.71
C LYS A 2 -11.69 -4.56 9.63
N PHE A 3 -11.06 -5.72 9.71
CA PHE A 3 -9.62 -5.88 9.57
C PHE A 3 -9.31 -6.67 8.30
N TYR A 4 -8.35 -6.18 7.53
CA TYR A 4 -7.88 -6.81 6.31
C TYR A 4 -6.39 -7.12 6.50
N ILE A 5 -6.02 -8.40 6.39
CA ILE A 5 -4.61 -8.79 6.30
C ILE A 5 -4.19 -8.57 4.85
N GLY A 6 -3.09 -7.83 4.64
CA GLY A 6 -2.65 -7.46 3.32
C GLY A 6 -1.27 -6.80 3.29
N ASP A 7 -0.75 -6.65 2.08
CA ASP A 7 0.52 -5.99 1.79
C ASP A 7 0.30 -5.01 0.62
N VAL A 8 0.77 -3.76 0.74
CA VAL A 8 0.68 -2.75 -0.32
C VAL A 8 1.43 -3.16 -1.59
N ARG A 9 2.39 -4.07 -1.47
CA ARG A 9 3.12 -4.66 -2.60
C ARG A 9 2.25 -5.57 -3.46
N ASP A 10 1.18 -6.15 -2.89
CA ASP A 10 0.19 -6.95 -3.62
C ASP A 10 -1.05 -6.10 -3.95
N ARG A 11 -1.16 -5.74 -5.23
CA ARG A 11 -2.27 -4.94 -5.74
C ARG A 11 -3.65 -5.57 -5.48
N HIS A 12 -3.76 -6.89 -5.56
CA HIS A 12 -5.04 -7.55 -5.35
C HIS A 12 -5.52 -7.43 -3.89
N SER A 13 -4.57 -7.46 -2.95
CA SER A 13 -4.83 -7.22 -1.53
C SER A 13 -5.39 -5.82 -1.29
N VAL A 14 -4.78 -4.81 -1.91
CA VAL A 14 -5.23 -3.41 -1.83
C VAL A 14 -6.61 -3.24 -2.47
N ASP A 15 -6.83 -3.79 -3.67
CA ASP A 15 -8.13 -3.74 -4.37
C ASP A 15 -9.27 -4.31 -3.51
N LYS A 16 -9.00 -5.39 -2.76
CA LYS A 16 -10.00 -6.00 -1.86
C LYS A 16 -10.36 -5.09 -0.69
N ALA A 17 -9.39 -4.37 -0.13
CA ALA A 17 -9.59 -3.45 0.98
C ALA A 17 -10.23 -2.12 0.55
N MET A 18 -10.04 -1.70 -0.71
CA MET A 18 -10.45 -0.39 -1.23
C MET A 18 -11.95 -0.28 -1.58
N ARG A 19 -12.66 -1.39 -1.81
CA ARG A 19 -14.06 -1.36 -2.29
C ARG A 19 -14.99 -0.67 -1.30
N GLY A 20 -15.65 0.40 -1.75
CA GLY A 20 -16.61 1.17 -0.95
C GLY A 20 -15.96 1.99 0.16
N VAL A 21 -14.70 2.40 -0.03
CA VAL A 21 -13.96 3.30 0.87
C VAL A 21 -14.04 4.73 0.30
N ASP A 22 -14.54 5.67 1.10
CA ASP A 22 -14.62 7.08 0.68
C ASP A 22 -13.30 7.85 0.85
N LEU A 23 -12.49 7.46 1.84
CA LEU A 23 -11.23 8.13 2.21
C LEU A 23 -10.15 7.13 2.62
N VAL A 24 -8.93 7.38 2.15
CA VAL A 24 -7.77 6.51 2.40
C VAL A 24 -6.66 7.30 3.09
N PHE A 25 -6.19 6.80 4.23
CA PHE A 25 -4.96 7.24 4.86
C PHE A 25 -3.85 6.22 4.60
N HIS A 26 -2.92 6.55 3.71
CA HIS A 26 -1.79 5.67 3.39
C HIS A 26 -0.60 5.92 4.31
N ALA A 27 -0.37 5.01 5.25
CA ALA A 27 0.72 5.09 6.22
C ALA A 27 1.71 3.90 6.14
N ALA A 28 1.52 2.99 5.18
CA ALA A 28 2.38 1.81 5.04
C ALA A 28 3.70 2.17 4.34
N ALA A 29 4.81 1.99 5.05
CA ALA A 29 6.16 2.25 4.54
C ALA A 29 7.22 1.50 5.36
N LEU A 30 8.37 1.22 4.73
CA LEU A 30 9.63 1.00 5.43
C LEU A 30 10.21 2.36 5.83
N LYS A 31 10.28 2.62 7.14
CA LYS A 31 10.69 3.92 7.69
C LYS A 31 12.00 3.90 8.49
N GLN A 32 12.56 2.73 8.76
CA GLN A 32 13.81 2.59 9.52
C GLN A 32 14.99 2.83 8.58
N VAL A 33 15.87 3.79 8.91
CA VAL A 33 17.04 4.12 8.10
C VAL A 33 17.87 2.88 7.75
N PRO A 34 18.18 1.95 8.68
CA PRO A 34 18.92 0.73 8.35
C PRO A 34 18.18 -0.20 7.35
N SER A 35 16.85 -0.30 7.45
CA SER A 35 16.05 -1.13 6.54
C SER A 35 15.95 -0.54 5.14
N CYS A 36 16.05 0.79 5.00
CA CYS A 36 16.04 1.45 3.70
C CYS A 36 17.37 1.29 2.94
N VAL A 37 18.43 0.80 3.60
CA VAL A 37 19.69 0.40 2.93
C VAL A 37 19.50 -0.86 2.08
N PHE A 38 18.34 -1.53 2.16
CA PHE A 38 17.88 -2.53 1.20
C PHE A 38 17.01 -1.85 0.11
N PRO A 39 17.63 -1.29 -0.96
CA PRO A 39 16.94 -0.37 -1.86
C PRO A 39 15.76 -1.00 -2.60
N LEU A 40 15.88 -2.27 -3.00
CA LEU A 40 14.80 -2.96 -3.70
C LEU A 40 13.55 -3.11 -2.83
N GLU A 41 13.72 -3.39 -1.53
CA GLU A 41 12.60 -3.56 -0.61
C GLU A 41 11.94 -2.22 -0.25
N ALA A 42 12.76 -1.17 -0.11
CA ALA A 42 12.28 0.20 0.05
C ALA A 42 11.47 0.65 -1.19
N VAL A 43 11.96 0.40 -2.40
CA VAL A 43 11.25 0.75 -3.64
C VAL A 43 9.94 -0.03 -3.76
N LYS A 44 9.95 -1.36 -3.54
CA LYS A 44 8.73 -2.17 -3.59
C LYS A 44 7.66 -1.68 -2.62
N THR A 45 8.05 -1.31 -1.40
CA THR A 45 7.07 -0.90 -0.36
C THR A 45 6.64 0.55 -0.52
N ASN A 46 7.61 1.48 -0.61
CA ASN A 46 7.36 2.90 -0.47
C ASN A 46 6.98 3.54 -1.80
N VAL A 47 7.43 2.99 -2.93
CA VAL A 47 7.18 3.55 -4.27
C VAL A 47 6.11 2.72 -4.99
N LEU A 48 6.41 1.46 -5.32
CA LEU A 48 5.48 0.60 -6.06
C LEU A 48 4.21 0.29 -5.23
N GLY A 49 4.37 0.08 -3.93
CA GLY A 49 3.24 -0.11 -3.02
C GLY A 49 2.34 1.12 -2.93
N SER A 50 2.92 2.32 -2.90
CA SER A 50 2.15 3.57 -2.96
C SER A 50 1.41 3.73 -4.28
N GLN A 51 2.03 3.36 -5.41
CA GLN A 51 1.37 3.35 -6.73
C GLN A 51 0.15 2.41 -6.72
N ASN A 52 0.28 1.22 -6.14
CA ASN A 52 -0.85 0.28 -6.02
C ASN A 52 -2.03 0.91 -5.26
N VAL A 53 -1.77 1.60 -4.14
CA VAL A 53 -2.81 2.28 -3.36
C VAL A 53 -3.50 3.37 -4.19
N ILE A 54 -2.73 4.24 -4.85
CA ILE A 54 -3.26 5.32 -5.69
C ILE A 54 -4.14 4.75 -6.79
N ASP A 55 -3.63 3.80 -7.55
CA ASP A 55 -4.36 3.23 -8.67
C ASP A 55 -5.61 2.45 -8.20
N SER A 56 -5.57 1.77 -7.05
CA SER A 56 -6.75 1.10 -6.48
C SER A 56 -7.80 2.12 -6.09
N ALA A 57 -7.40 3.25 -5.48
CA ALA A 57 -8.30 4.32 -5.10
C ALA A 57 -8.97 4.94 -6.33
N VAL A 58 -8.21 5.22 -7.40
CA VAL A 58 -8.77 5.74 -8.67
C VAL A 58 -9.75 4.77 -9.33
N LYS A 59 -9.53 3.46 -9.20
CA LYS A 59 -10.34 2.43 -9.87
C LYS A 59 -11.61 2.05 -9.09
N LEU A 60 -11.57 2.08 -7.75
CA LEU A 60 -12.57 1.43 -6.88
C LEU A 60 -13.12 2.33 -5.77
N GLY A 61 -12.49 3.46 -5.50
CA GLY A 61 -13.04 4.55 -4.70
C GLY A 61 -13.86 5.49 -5.58
#